data_AF-A0A210W7X4-F1
#
_entry.id   AF-A0A210W7X4-F1
#
_cell.length_a   1.000
_cell.length_b   1.000
_cell.length_c   1.000
_cell.angle_alpha   90.00
_cell.angle_beta   90.00
_cell.angle_gamma   90.00
#
_symmetry.space_group_name_H-M   'P 1'
#
loop_
_entity.id
_entity.type
_entity.pdbx_description
1 polymer ?
#
loop_
_entity_poly.entity_id
_entity_poly.type
_entity_poly.pdbx_seq_one_letter_code
_entity_poly.pdbx_strand_id
1 'polypeptide(L)'
;MNTEREMLEAAGRAAGQGRSMAGDLWSFARGGLWEPHKDDGDSFRLAAALRISVEHSLYMDLQPWVLARCAAEDGYRSFMEDVPDESQRAERTRLAILRCAAAQAPKTVGAGGPETGPEMAETRMDTGFHRGPEGCPDTVLLEGGEACPR
;
A
#
# COMPACT_ATOMS: atom_id res chain seq x y z
N MET A 1 13.93 8.99 -16.10
CA MET A 1 13.87 7.57 -15.69
C MET A 1 14.26 7.52 -14.24
N ASN A 2 13.39 7.07 -13.35
CA ASN A 2 13.77 6.83 -11.96
C ASN A 2 14.72 5.64 -11.91
N THR A 3 15.73 5.73 -11.08
CA THR A 3 16.59 4.59 -10.75
C THR A 3 15.76 3.52 -10.03
N GLU A 4 16.20 2.25 -10.09
CA GLU A 4 15.53 1.16 -9.37
C GLU A 4 15.38 1.45 -7.87
N ARG A 5 16.41 2.03 -7.27
CA ARG A 5 16.41 2.48 -5.88
C ARG A 5 15.29 3.49 -5.61
N GLU A 6 15.13 4.50 -6.45
CA GLU A 6 14.08 5.51 -6.29
C GLU A 6 12.67 4.90 -6.46
N MET A 7 12.52 3.92 -7.36
CA MET A 7 11.26 3.18 -7.49
C MET A 7 10.94 2.36 -6.25
N LEU A 8 11.92 1.66 -5.67
CA LEU A 8 11.77 0.90 -4.44
C LEU A 8 11.40 1.82 -3.26
N GLU A 9 12.06 2.97 -3.14
CA GLU A 9 11.72 3.95 -2.11
C GLU A 9 10.32 4.53 -2.27
N ALA A 10 9.91 4.84 -3.50
CA ALA A 10 8.57 5.33 -3.79
C ALA A 10 7.50 4.27 -3.49
N ALA A 11 7.71 3.03 -3.92
CA ALA A 11 6.81 1.92 -3.64
C ALA A 11 6.70 1.64 -2.12
N GLY A 12 7.82 1.70 -1.40
CA GLY A 12 7.84 1.53 0.05
C GLY A 12 7.00 2.59 0.77
N ARG A 13 7.14 3.87 0.36
CA ARG A 13 6.30 4.96 0.87
C ARG A 13 4.82 4.76 0.53
N ALA A 14 4.50 4.38 -0.70
CA ALA A 14 3.12 4.11 -1.11
C ALA A 14 2.48 3.02 -0.25
N ALA A 15 3.22 1.95 0.01
CA ALA A 15 2.76 0.80 0.79
C ALA A 15 2.82 1.00 2.31
N GLY A 16 3.19 2.20 2.79
CA GLY A 16 3.32 2.49 4.22
C GLY A 16 4.38 1.63 4.92
N GLN A 17 5.39 1.15 4.20
CA GLN A 17 6.48 0.39 4.81
C GLN A 17 7.33 1.31 5.71
N GLY A 18 7.94 0.73 6.73
CA GLY A 18 8.94 1.42 7.54
C GLY A 18 10.33 1.24 6.94
N ARG A 19 11.21 2.25 7.08
CA ARG A 19 12.65 2.01 6.89
C ARG A 19 13.14 1.15 8.06
N SER A 20 13.96 0.15 7.77
CA SER A 20 14.66 -0.60 8.81
C SER A 20 15.54 0.35 9.65
N MET A 21 15.72 0.02 10.92
CA MET A 21 16.65 0.77 11.80
C MET A 21 18.09 0.76 11.29
N ALA A 22 18.45 -0.19 10.42
CA ALA A 22 19.74 -0.25 9.74
C ALA A 22 19.88 0.75 8.56
N GLY A 23 18.88 1.60 8.31
CA GLY A 23 18.96 2.77 7.41
C GLY A 23 18.81 2.47 5.93
N ASP A 24 19.33 1.34 5.46
CA ASP A 24 19.50 1.09 4.02
C ASP A 24 18.47 0.15 3.40
N LEU A 25 17.68 -0.55 4.23
CA LEU A 25 16.77 -1.60 3.79
C LEU A 25 15.35 -1.32 4.26
N TRP A 26 14.38 -1.59 3.40
CA TRP A 26 12.98 -1.65 3.80
C TRP A 26 12.70 -3.01 4.42
N SER A 27 11.92 -3.02 5.50
CA SER A 27 11.52 -4.25 6.17
C SER A 27 10.01 -4.32 6.29
N PHE A 28 9.46 -5.52 6.15
CA PHE A 28 8.08 -5.76 6.55
C PHE A 28 7.98 -5.80 8.09
N ALA A 29 6.76 -5.71 8.62
CA ALA A 29 6.47 -5.62 10.06
C ALA A 29 7.10 -6.73 10.94
N ARG A 30 7.61 -7.83 10.36
CA ARG A 30 8.31 -8.91 11.08
C ARG A 30 9.84 -8.86 10.97
N GLY A 31 10.41 -7.77 10.45
CA GLY A 31 11.85 -7.53 10.44
C GLY A 31 12.64 -8.23 9.33
N GLY A 32 11.99 -8.92 8.40
CA GLY A 32 12.66 -9.47 7.23
C GLY A 32 12.89 -8.42 6.13
N LEU A 33 13.84 -8.72 5.24
CA LEU A 33 14.19 -7.88 4.11
C LEU A 33 13.03 -7.83 3.09
N TRP A 34 12.66 -6.63 2.64
CA TRP A 34 11.63 -6.42 1.62
C TRP A 34 12.25 -6.20 0.23
N GLU A 35 12.08 -7.16 -0.68
CA GLU A 35 12.68 -7.14 -2.02
C GLU A 35 11.64 -7.44 -3.13
N PRO A 36 10.65 -6.56 -3.37
CA PRO A 36 9.56 -6.82 -4.33
C PRO A 36 9.99 -6.93 -5.79
N HIS A 37 11.25 -6.60 -6.11
CA HIS A 37 11.85 -6.76 -7.44
C HIS A 37 12.46 -8.16 -7.65
N LYS A 38 12.79 -8.88 -6.58
CA LYS A 38 13.41 -10.22 -6.62
C LYS A 38 12.52 -11.32 -6.03
N ASP A 39 11.70 -11.00 -5.04
CA ASP A 39 10.83 -11.95 -4.35
C ASP A 39 9.37 -11.80 -4.82
N ASP A 40 8.81 -12.92 -5.29
CA ASP A 40 7.42 -12.97 -5.77
C ASP A 40 6.40 -12.72 -4.65
N GLY A 41 6.71 -13.19 -3.44
CA GLY A 41 5.85 -13.01 -2.28
C GLY A 41 5.72 -11.54 -1.89
N ASP A 42 6.83 -10.80 -1.87
CA ASP A 42 6.85 -9.38 -1.60
C ASP A 42 6.18 -8.56 -2.70
N SER A 43 6.37 -8.94 -3.96
CA SER A 43 5.70 -8.30 -5.08
C SER A 43 4.19 -8.50 -5.02
N PHE A 44 3.74 -9.72 -4.72
CA PHE A 44 2.32 -10.03 -4.57
C PHE A 44 1.69 -9.29 -3.38
N ARG A 45 2.37 -9.26 -2.22
CA ARG A 45 1.91 -8.49 -1.05
C ARG A 45 1.84 -7.00 -1.36
N LEU A 46 2.80 -6.46 -2.11
CA LEU A 46 2.80 -5.06 -2.56
C LEU A 46 1.59 -4.78 -3.46
N ALA A 47 1.34 -5.63 -4.45
CA ALA A 47 0.18 -5.50 -5.33
C ALA A 47 -1.14 -5.52 -4.55
N ALA A 48 -1.29 -6.46 -3.61
CA ALA A 48 -2.47 -6.57 -2.76
C ALA A 48 -2.65 -5.33 -1.86
N ALA A 49 -1.58 -4.86 -1.20
CA ALA A 49 -1.61 -3.71 -0.31
C ALA A 49 -2.05 -2.43 -1.04
N LEU A 50 -1.62 -2.28 -2.30
CA LEU A 50 -1.88 -1.09 -3.12
C LEU A 50 -3.02 -1.26 -4.12
N ARG A 51 -3.80 -2.35 -4.01
CA ARG A 51 -4.93 -2.67 -4.90
C ARG A 51 -4.54 -2.60 -6.38
N ILE A 52 -3.35 -3.08 -6.71
CA ILE A 52 -2.83 -3.14 -8.08
C ILE A 52 -3.45 -4.37 -8.75
N SER A 53 -4.14 -4.14 -9.87
CA SER A 53 -4.58 -5.20 -10.76
C SER A 53 -3.44 -5.62 -11.70
N VAL A 54 -3.32 -6.92 -11.94
CA VAL A 54 -2.31 -7.50 -12.85
C VAL A 54 -3.04 -8.29 -13.93
N GLU A 55 -2.74 -7.98 -15.18
CA GLU A 55 -3.28 -8.65 -16.36
C GLU A 55 -2.12 -9.22 -17.19
N HIS A 56 -2.35 -10.36 -17.82
CA HIS A 56 -1.36 -11.02 -18.67
C HIS A 56 -1.92 -11.16 -20.08
N SER A 57 -1.04 -11.05 -21.07
CA SER A 57 -1.32 -11.47 -22.44
C SER A 57 -1.74 -12.94 -22.49
N LEU A 58 -2.51 -13.32 -23.50
CA LEU A 58 -2.79 -14.72 -23.78
C LEU A 58 -1.54 -15.40 -24.36
N TYR A 59 -1.44 -16.73 -24.21
CA TYR A 59 -0.30 -17.50 -24.72
C TYR A 59 -0.17 -17.50 -26.25
N MET A 60 -1.23 -17.08 -26.97
CA MET A 60 -1.26 -16.99 -28.43
C MET A 60 -0.90 -15.59 -28.96
N ASP A 61 -0.67 -14.62 -28.07
CA ASP A 61 -0.32 -13.28 -28.49
C ASP A 61 1.07 -13.26 -29.13
N LEU A 62 1.19 -12.64 -30.30
CA LEU A 62 2.46 -12.54 -31.04
C LEU A 62 3.52 -11.73 -30.28
N GLN A 63 3.08 -10.90 -29.33
CA GLN A 63 3.92 -10.08 -28.46
C GLN A 63 3.40 -10.22 -27.04
N PRO A 64 3.90 -11.20 -26.26
CA PRO A 64 3.47 -11.41 -24.89
C PRO A 64 3.82 -10.21 -24.00
N TRP A 65 2.94 -9.90 -23.05
CA TRP A 65 3.07 -8.74 -22.15
C TRP A 65 2.49 -9.03 -20.77
N VAL A 66 2.85 -8.18 -19.81
CA VAL A 66 2.22 -8.07 -18.49
C VAL A 66 1.85 -6.63 -18.23
N LEU A 67 0.68 -6.39 -17.65
CA LEU A 67 0.16 -5.07 -17.34
C LEU A 67 -0.15 -4.98 -15.84
N ALA A 68 0.36 -3.94 -15.17
CA ALA A 68 -0.07 -3.56 -13.85
C ALA A 68 -0.88 -2.25 -13.92
N ARG A 69 -2.02 -2.19 -13.23
CA ARG A 69 -2.90 -1.01 -13.25
C ARG A 69 -3.35 -0.64 -11.84
N CYS A 70 -3.34 0.67 -11.54
CA CYS A 70 -3.81 1.25 -10.28
C CYS A 70 -4.75 2.44 -10.53
N ALA A 71 -5.52 2.80 -9.50
CA ALA A 71 -6.31 4.03 -9.50
C ALA A 71 -5.40 5.28 -9.45
N ALA A 72 -5.88 6.37 -10.03
CA ALA A 72 -5.28 7.69 -10.02
C ALA A 72 -6.39 8.77 -9.92
N GLU A 73 -6.01 10.02 -9.64
CA GLU A 73 -6.94 11.15 -9.52
C GLU A 73 -7.80 11.35 -10.79
N ASP A 74 -7.22 11.05 -11.95
CA ASP A 74 -7.79 11.21 -13.29
C ASP A 74 -8.29 9.88 -13.91
N GLY A 75 -8.37 8.80 -13.12
CA GLY A 75 -8.87 7.50 -13.58
C GLY A 75 -7.92 6.36 -13.22
N TYR A 76 -7.31 5.74 -14.23
CA TYR A 76 -6.39 4.62 -14.04
C TYR A 76 -5.04 4.86 -14.72
N ARG A 77 -3.95 4.46 -14.06
CA ARG A 77 -2.62 4.40 -14.67
C ARG A 77 -2.25 2.95 -14.90
N SER A 78 -1.75 2.66 -16.10
CA SER A 78 -1.33 1.31 -16.51
C SER A 78 0.15 1.30 -16.87
N PHE A 79 0.85 0.25 -16.47
CA PHE A 79 2.28 0.03 -16.65
C PHE A 79 2.47 -1.33 -17.32
N MET A 80 2.85 -1.31 -18.59
CA MET A 80 3.00 -2.50 -19.42
C MET A 80 4.49 -2.85 -19.56
N GLU A 81 4.81 -4.13 -19.42
CA GLU A 81 6.13 -4.67 -19.72
C GLU A 81 6.01 -5.74 -20.81
N ASP A 82 6.86 -5.65 -21.83
CA ASP A 82 7.02 -6.69 -22.83
C ASP A 82 7.66 -7.94 -22.20
N VAL A 83 7.22 -9.12 -22.65
CA VAL A 83 7.75 -10.42 -22.25
C VAL A 83 8.32 -11.10 -23.50
N PRO A 84 9.59 -10.82 -23.86
CA PRO A 84 10.21 -11.41 -25.05
C PRO A 84 10.48 -12.91 -24.89
N ASP A 85 10.55 -13.40 -23.64
CA ASP A 85 10.71 -14.81 -23.28
C ASP A 85 9.86 -15.10 -22.03
N GLU A 86 9.10 -16.20 -22.07
CA GLU A 86 8.25 -16.66 -20.97
C GLU A 86 9.04 -16.89 -19.67
N SER A 87 10.33 -17.25 -19.77
CA SER A 87 11.20 -17.39 -18.60
C SER A 87 11.34 -16.09 -17.78
N GLN A 88 11.14 -14.93 -18.43
CA GLN A 88 11.22 -13.60 -17.82
C GLN A 88 9.89 -13.12 -17.25
N ARG A 89 8.77 -13.83 -17.48
CA ARG A 89 7.42 -13.33 -17.16
C ARG A 89 7.27 -12.94 -15.69
N ALA A 90 7.84 -13.72 -14.78
CA ALA A 90 7.80 -13.42 -13.35
C ALA A 90 8.54 -12.10 -13.05
N GLU A 91 9.73 -11.91 -13.60
CA GLU A 91 10.51 -10.67 -13.45
C GLU A 91 9.77 -9.45 -14.04
N ARG A 92 9.21 -9.59 -15.25
CA ARG A 92 8.43 -8.52 -15.90
C ARG A 92 7.17 -8.18 -15.10
N THR A 93 6.54 -9.17 -14.48
CA THR A 93 5.39 -8.95 -13.58
C THR A 93 5.80 -8.15 -12.36
N ARG A 94 6.91 -8.52 -11.71
CA ARG A 94 7.45 -7.78 -10.55
C ARG A 94 7.80 -6.34 -10.92
N LEU A 95 8.41 -6.12 -12.08
CA LEU A 95 8.74 -4.78 -12.58
C LEU A 95 7.49 -3.93 -12.85
N ALA A 96 6.47 -4.49 -13.50
CA ALA A 96 5.20 -3.82 -13.75
C ALA A 96 4.53 -3.37 -12.44
N ILE A 97 4.43 -4.29 -11.47
CA ILE A 97 3.91 -4.00 -10.13
C ILE A 97 4.73 -2.91 -9.45
N LEU A 98 6.05 -3.00 -9.48
CA LEU A 98 6.93 -2.03 -8.83
C LEU A 98 6.77 -0.62 -9.41
N ARG A 99 6.72 -0.50 -10.74
CA ARG A 99 6.48 0.80 -11.42
C ARG A 99 5.10 1.36 -11.05
N CYS A 100 4.09 0.49 -11.03
CA CYS A 100 2.73 0.85 -10.65
C CYS A 100 2.65 1.32 -9.19
N ALA A 101 3.30 0.61 -8.27
CA ALA A 101 3.40 0.98 -6.87
C ALA A 101 4.13 2.31 -6.66
N ALA A 102 5.26 2.51 -7.33
CA ALA A 102 6.04 3.74 -7.25
C ALA A 102 5.22 4.97 -7.69
N ALA A 103 4.35 4.81 -8.69
CA ALA A 103 3.49 5.88 -9.19
C ALA A 103 2.36 6.28 -8.22
N GLN A 104 2.07 5.45 -7.21
CA GLN A 104 1.10 5.75 -6.15
C GLN A 104 1.73 6.44 -4.93
N ALA A 105 3.05 6.65 -4.92
CA ALA A 105 3.71 7.33 -3.81
C ALA A 105 3.13 8.74 -3.61
N PRO A 106 2.87 9.16 -2.36
CA PRO A 106 2.45 10.52 -2.08
C PRO A 106 3.44 11.51 -2.69
N LYS A 107 2.94 12.51 -3.41
CA LYS A 107 3.77 13.64 -3.82
C LYS A 107 4.29 14.27 -2.53
N THR A 108 5.60 14.42 -2.39
CA THR A 108 6.17 15.18 -1.27
C THR A 108 5.62 16.59 -1.41
N VAL A 109 4.67 16.94 -0.55
CA VAL A 109 4.26 18.33 -0.39
C VAL A 109 5.53 19.02 0.08
N GLY A 110 6.06 19.93 -0.75
CA GLY A 110 7.24 20.71 -0.38
C GLY A 110 7.04 21.30 1.00
N ALA A 111 8.12 21.41 1.77
CA ALA A 111 8.20 22.03 3.08
C ALA A 111 7.70 23.48 3.05
N GLY A 112 6.39 23.65 3.01
CA GLY A 112 5.64 24.87 3.21
C GLY A 112 4.65 24.60 4.32
N GLY A 113 5.17 24.35 5.52
CA GLY A 113 4.34 24.45 6.72
C GLY A 113 3.87 25.91 6.84
N PRO A 114 2.62 26.16 7.25
CA PRO A 114 2.24 27.50 7.66
C PRO A 114 3.12 27.88 8.87
N GLU A 115 3.92 28.94 8.72
CA GLU A 115 4.56 29.62 9.84
C GLU A 115 3.45 30.11 10.79
N THR A 116 3.12 29.28 11.77
CA THR A 116 2.33 29.68 12.93
C THR A 116 3.33 30.11 13.99
N GLY A 117 3.48 31.44 14.11
CA GLY A 117 4.28 32.05 15.17
C GLY A 117 3.75 31.68 16.56
N PRO A 118 4.56 31.88 17.61
CA PRO A 118 4.18 31.52 18.97
C PRO A 118 3.20 32.57 19.49
N GLU A 119 1.90 32.30 19.40
CA GLU A 119 0.90 33.04 20.18
C GLU A 119 0.80 32.39 21.56
N MET A 120 1.34 33.13 22.53
CA MET A 120 1.26 32.83 23.96
C MET A 120 -0.16 33.05 24.49
N ALA A 121 -0.44 32.35 25.60
CA ALA A 121 -1.59 32.48 26.50
C ALA A 121 -2.86 31.72 26.03
N GLU A 122 -3.62 31.03 26.88
CA GLU A 122 -3.77 31.19 28.32
C GLU A 122 -4.40 29.92 28.91
N THR A 123 -3.85 29.46 30.03
CA THR A 123 -4.38 28.35 30.82
C THR A 123 -5.71 28.75 31.43
N ARG A 124 -6.82 28.20 30.93
CA ARG A 124 -8.11 28.25 31.65
C ARG A 124 -8.42 26.87 32.21
N MET A 125 -8.12 26.71 33.51
CA MET A 125 -8.71 25.64 34.30
C MET A 125 -10.21 25.93 34.41
N ASP A 126 -11.04 24.97 34.02
CA ASP A 126 -12.44 24.97 34.42
C ASP A 126 -12.74 23.66 35.15
N THR A 127 -13.01 23.82 36.44
CA THR A 127 -13.40 22.79 37.40
C THR A 127 -14.92 22.81 37.53
N GLY A 128 -15.61 21.71 37.23
CA GLY A 128 -17.04 21.55 37.55
C GLY A 128 -17.67 20.30 36.92
N PHE A 129 -17.57 19.12 37.53
CA PHE A 129 -18.54 18.48 38.45
C PHE A 129 -19.83 17.89 37.80
N HIS A 130 -19.82 16.54 37.74
CA HIS A 130 -20.88 15.51 37.85
C HIS A 130 -22.39 15.74 37.56
N ARG A 131 -22.93 14.85 36.71
CA ARG A 131 -24.10 13.94 36.88
C ARG A 131 -24.09 13.02 35.65
N GLY A 132 -24.23 11.70 35.62
CA GLY A 132 -24.79 10.64 36.46
C GLY A 132 -25.22 9.53 35.46
N PRO A 133 -25.21 8.22 35.81
CA PRO A 133 -25.25 7.14 34.82
C PRO A 133 -26.62 6.45 34.77
N GLU A 134 -27.27 6.35 33.61
CA GLU A 134 -28.41 5.43 33.40
C GLU A 134 -28.43 4.93 31.94
N GLY A 135 -28.51 3.61 31.75
CA GLY A 135 -28.92 3.01 30.46
C GLY A 135 -28.02 1.91 29.88
N CYS A 136 -27.96 0.76 30.54
CA CYS A 136 -27.90 -0.56 29.89
C CYS A 136 -29.14 -1.34 30.37
N PRO A 137 -29.61 -2.41 29.69
CA PRO A 137 -29.03 -3.12 28.55
C PRO A 137 -30.04 -3.35 27.39
N ASP A 138 -29.59 -3.86 26.25
CA ASP A 138 -30.31 -4.96 25.61
C ASP A 138 -29.34 -5.89 24.90
N THR A 139 -29.26 -7.07 25.49
CA THR A 139 -28.58 -8.27 25.02
C THR A 139 -29.46 -8.92 23.97
N VAL A 140 -29.02 -8.95 22.70
CA VAL A 140 -29.59 -9.88 21.73
C VAL A 140 -28.66 -11.08 21.63
N LEU A 141 -29.00 -12.11 22.40
CA LEU A 141 -28.63 -13.49 22.11
C LEU A 141 -29.24 -13.86 20.75
N LEU A 142 -28.43 -14.26 19.78
CA LEU A 142 -28.87 -15.08 18.66
C LEU A 142 -28.21 -16.45 18.83
N GLU A 143 -28.95 -17.36 19.48
CA GLU A 143 -28.75 -18.80 19.35
C GLU A 143 -29.58 -19.33 18.18
N GLY A 144 -29.03 -20.34 17.50
CA GLY A 144 -29.66 -21.08 16.39
C GLY A 144 -28.91 -20.82 15.08
N GLY A 145 -28.08 -21.71 14.53
CA GLY A 145 -28.11 -23.15 14.57
C GLY A 145 -28.72 -23.65 13.26
N GLU A 146 -27.89 -24.01 12.28
CA GLU A 146 -28.20 -25.06 11.32
C GLU A 146 -26.91 -25.57 10.66
N ALA A 147 -26.73 -26.90 10.73
CA ALA A 147 -25.63 -27.63 10.15
C ALA A 147 -25.95 -27.94 8.67
N CYS A 148 -24.98 -27.72 7.79
CA CYS A 148 -25.05 -28.23 6.42
C CYS A 148 -24.92 -29.77 6.40
N PRO A 149 -25.85 -30.53 5.80
CA PRO A 149 -25.59 -31.92 5.45
C PRO A 149 -24.64 -32.00 4.25
N ARG A 150 -23.84 -33.07 4.25
CA ARG A 150 -22.84 -33.44 3.23
C ARG A 150 -23.48 -33.90 1.93
#